data_AF-I1CM24-F1
#
_entry.id   AF-I1CM24-F1
#
_cell.length_a   1.000
_cell.length_b   1.000
_cell.length_c   1.000
_cell.angle_alpha   90.00
_cell.angle_beta   90.00
_cell.angle_gamma   90.00
#
_symmetry.space_group_name_H-M   'P 1'
#
loop_
_entity.id
_entity.type
_entity.pdbx_description
1 polymer ?
#
loop_
_entity_poly.entity_id
_entity_poly.type
_entity_poly.pdbx_seq_one_letter_code
_entity_poly.pdbx_strand_id
1 'polypeptide(L)'
;MPPGSINQNNTPSISNVLTQEETTELIAQFEQHRKVLKCPHCEKQGLFRRNGHTKTEPPQALFRCTSCGSSYRAITMRSIIHSCISSSTQISPTESVEVSRPSQTSLTHQLDSLGSQSGDVQSLLNMIQHLTQELEAARSEIEQLRTTTIQLQNQFNHERLTRNQPTPPVITNTQPSFDIPGPTPTASPWYNPDQVRRLKESLMQQRQQRRQQRQEAAARILQPPSENQGFKYIYLPTKARVPIGQLRSRLRKLDINNNRILDIHYPDRNVVALLVHNDYTDELRSHLQRFKVTLKDDFNPCDPKLLRDPQYADASDEERANLAFMHHCNRMERALKFIRTPVKFAVARYFMPKDGSASRLYRRTYPQADVTANQNQIRYVSKMRT
;
A
#
# COMPACT_ATOMS: atom_id res chain seq x y z
N MET A 1 59.94 26.97 0.10
CA MET A 1 58.81 27.87 -0.20
C MET A 1 57.96 27.21 -1.31
N PRO A 2 56.64 27.48 -1.37
CA PRO A 2 55.56 26.51 -1.67
C PRO A 2 55.33 26.30 -3.20
N PRO A 3 54.42 25.39 -3.67
CA PRO A 3 52.97 25.68 -3.72
C PRO A 3 52.04 24.46 -3.47
N GLY A 4 50.73 24.77 -3.42
CA GLY A 4 49.65 23.94 -2.89
C GLY A 4 49.27 22.68 -3.69
N SER A 5 48.37 21.91 -3.08
CA SER A 5 47.44 21.04 -3.82
C SER A 5 46.08 21.10 -3.15
N ILE A 6 45.14 21.53 -3.98
CA ILE A 6 43.72 21.73 -3.79
C ILE A 6 43.01 20.38 -3.96
N ASN A 7 41.85 20.23 -3.30
CA ASN A 7 40.69 19.44 -3.73
C ASN A 7 40.76 17.90 -3.52
N GLN A 8 39.72 17.16 -3.09
CA GLN A 8 38.27 17.35 -3.22
C GLN A 8 37.52 16.69 -2.05
N ASN A 9 36.81 17.49 -1.25
CA ASN A 9 35.61 17.00 -0.56
C ASN A 9 34.48 16.99 -1.60
N ASN A 10 34.20 15.83 -2.18
CA ASN A 10 33.11 15.72 -3.14
C ASN A 10 31.78 15.46 -2.41
N THR A 11 30.95 16.48 -2.48
CA THR A 11 29.55 16.59 -2.09
C THR A 11 28.68 15.48 -2.70
N PRO A 12 27.62 15.03 -2.00
CA PRO A 12 26.62 14.16 -2.61
C PRO A 12 25.83 14.96 -3.67
N SER A 13 25.80 14.46 -4.90
CA SER A 13 25.16 15.09 -6.06
C SER A 13 23.72 15.55 -5.80
N ILE A 14 23.55 16.88 -5.76
CA ILE A 14 22.29 17.62 -5.72
C ILE A 14 21.76 17.74 -7.16
N SER A 15 21.00 16.76 -7.66
CA SER A 15 20.42 16.87 -9.01
C SER A 15 19.01 16.32 -9.20
N ASN A 16 18.28 15.99 -8.12
CA ASN A 16 16.96 15.35 -8.23
C ASN A 16 15.86 15.92 -7.31
N VAL A 17 16.11 17.06 -6.67
CA VAL A 17 15.17 17.71 -5.74
C VAL A 17 14.94 19.13 -6.23
N LEU A 18 13.69 19.49 -6.51
CA LEU A 18 13.33 20.87 -6.87
C LEU A 18 13.43 21.76 -5.63
N THR A 19 13.84 23.02 -5.81
CA THR A 19 13.79 24.00 -4.72
C THR A 19 12.34 24.25 -4.28
N GLN A 20 12.15 24.93 -3.15
CA GLN A 20 10.81 25.26 -2.66
C GLN A 20 10.05 26.14 -3.68
N GLU A 21 10.72 27.11 -4.29
CA GLU A 21 10.17 27.98 -5.34
C GLU A 21 9.82 27.21 -6.62
N GLU A 22 10.68 26.30 -7.06
CA GLU A 22 10.40 25.46 -8.22
C GLU A 22 9.22 24.50 -7.97
N THR A 23 9.04 24.08 -6.71
CA THR A 23 7.93 23.22 -6.30
C THR A 23 6.60 23.97 -6.31
N THR A 24 6.59 25.22 -5.84
CA THR A 24 5.38 26.07 -5.88
C THR A 24 5.02 26.42 -7.32
N GLU A 25 6.00 26.79 -8.15
CA GLU A 25 5.80 27.05 -9.58
C GLU A 25 5.22 25.82 -10.30
N LEU A 26 5.79 24.63 -10.05
CA LEU A 26 5.31 23.38 -10.61
C LEU A 26 3.83 23.11 -10.27
N ILE A 27 3.43 23.35 -9.01
CA ILE A 27 2.06 23.12 -8.56
C ILE A 27 1.10 24.06 -9.29
N ALA A 28 1.46 25.34 -9.43
CA ALA A 28 0.66 26.32 -10.17
C ALA A 28 0.50 25.92 -11.63
N GLN A 29 1.61 25.60 -12.32
CA GLN A 29 1.57 25.16 -13.72
C GLN A 29 0.78 23.86 -13.91
N PHE A 30 0.87 22.94 -12.95
CA PHE A 30 0.09 21.70 -12.97
C PHE A 30 -1.41 22.01 -12.89
N GLU A 31 -1.85 22.85 -11.96
CA GLU A 31 -3.27 23.16 -11.78
C GLU A 31 -3.87 23.85 -13.01
N GLN A 32 -3.08 24.72 -13.66
CA GLN A 32 -3.46 25.38 -14.91
C GLN A 32 -3.59 24.39 -16.08
N HIS A 33 -2.64 23.46 -16.25
CA HIS A 33 -2.56 22.61 -17.45
C HIS A 33 -3.10 21.19 -17.26
N ARG A 34 -3.51 20.78 -16.04
CA ARG A 34 -3.86 19.38 -15.70
C ARG A 34 -4.84 18.69 -16.66
N LYS A 35 -5.76 19.43 -17.28
CA LYS A 35 -6.78 18.91 -18.20
C LYS A 35 -6.22 18.51 -19.57
N VAL A 36 -5.10 19.11 -19.98
CA VAL A 36 -4.46 18.86 -21.28
C VAL A 36 -3.25 17.93 -21.18
N LEU A 37 -2.75 17.66 -19.96
CA LEU A 37 -1.65 16.74 -19.75
C LEU A 37 -2.01 15.30 -20.16
N LYS A 38 -1.15 14.69 -20.97
CA LYS A 38 -1.23 13.27 -21.37
C LYS A 38 -0.31 12.42 -20.49
N CYS A 39 -0.80 11.26 -20.07
CA CYS A 39 -0.01 10.32 -19.30
C CYS A 39 1.05 9.63 -20.17
N PRO A 40 2.37 9.73 -19.88
CA PRO A 40 3.39 9.04 -20.67
C PRO A 40 3.30 7.51 -20.66
N HIS A 41 2.53 6.93 -19.74
CA HIS A 41 2.39 5.48 -19.60
C HIS A 41 1.15 4.90 -20.29
N CYS A 42 0.05 5.65 -20.32
CA CYS A 42 -1.23 5.15 -20.88
C CYS A 42 -1.87 6.10 -21.89
N GLU A 43 -1.21 7.22 -22.20
CA GLU A 43 -1.57 8.23 -23.19
C GLU A 43 -2.90 8.97 -22.96
N LYS A 44 -3.66 8.55 -21.93
CA LYS A 44 -4.92 9.21 -21.55
C LYS A 44 -4.66 10.62 -21.01
N GLN A 45 -5.48 11.55 -21.49
CA GLN A 45 -5.41 12.98 -21.18
C GLN A 45 -6.25 13.33 -19.94
N GLY A 46 -5.80 14.31 -19.15
CA GLY A 46 -6.63 14.97 -18.14
C GLY A 46 -6.84 14.21 -16.84
N LEU A 47 -6.09 13.12 -16.62
CA LEU A 47 -6.36 12.16 -15.56
C LEU A 47 -5.26 12.12 -14.49
N PHE A 48 -4.66 13.27 -14.17
CA PHE A 48 -3.67 13.38 -13.10
C PHE A 48 -4.27 13.97 -11.82
N ARG A 49 -3.83 13.45 -10.67
CA ARG A 49 -4.13 13.99 -9.33
C ARG A 49 -2.88 14.06 -8.47
N ARG A 50 -2.83 14.98 -7.50
CA ARG A 50 -1.79 15.03 -6.47
C ARG A 50 -1.97 13.87 -5.49
N ASN A 51 -0.88 13.26 -5.06
CA ASN A 51 -0.83 12.04 -4.25
C ASN A 51 0.19 12.18 -3.11
N GLY A 52 0.00 13.21 -2.28
CA GLY A 52 0.88 13.51 -1.14
C GLY A 52 2.26 14.02 -1.57
N HIS A 53 3.23 13.85 -0.67
CA HIS A 53 4.59 14.38 -0.81
C HIS A 53 5.64 13.34 -0.39
N THR A 54 6.87 13.50 -0.86
CA THR A 54 8.03 12.73 -0.40
C THR A 54 8.49 13.22 0.98
N LYS A 55 9.20 12.36 1.71
CA LYS A 55 9.85 12.70 2.99
C LYS A 55 11.20 13.43 2.84
N THR A 56 11.45 14.02 1.67
CA THR A 56 12.66 14.80 1.42
C THR A 56 12.51 16.19 2.02
N GLU A 57 13.62 16.86 2.27
CA GLU A 57 13.64 18.26 2.70
C GLU A 57 14.28 19.08 1.56
N PRO A 58 13.50 19.93 0.83
CA PRO A 58 12.07 20.20 1.00
C PRO A 58 11.14 19.08 0.46
N PRO A 59 9.90 18.97 0.97
CA PRO A 59 8.95 17.93 0.59
C PRO A 59 8.47 18.08 -0.85
N GLN A 60 8.69 17.06 -1.69
CA GLN A 60 8.36 17.12 -3.12
C GLN A 60 6.97 16.54 -3.37
N ALA A 61 6.14 17.26 -4.14
CA ALA A 61 4.82 16.78 -4.51
C ALA A 61 4.89 15.50 -5.37
N LEU A 62 3.97 14.56 -5.12
CA LEU A 62 3.79 13.36 -5.92
C LEU A 62 2.51 13.49 -6.75
N PHE A 63 2.54 12.98 -7.98
CA PHE A 63 1.41 13.01 -8.89
C PHE A 63 1.07 11.59 -9.32
N ARG A 64 -0.21 11.30 -9.53
CA ARG A 64 -0.69 9.97 -9.93
C ARG A 64 -1.69 10.08 -11.06
N CYS A 65 -1.50 9.25 -12.10
CA CYS A 65 -2.51 9.06 -13.12
C CYS A 65 -3.65 8.19 -12.57
N THR A 66 -4.89 8.65 -12.62
CA THR A 66 -6.07 7.92 -12.14
C THR A 66 -6.48 6.79 -13.08
N SER A 67 -6.03 6.80 -14.34
CA SER A 67 -6.34 5.73 -15.29
C SER A 67 -5.47 4.49 -15.12
N CYS A 68 -4.14 4.65 -15.14
CA CYS A 68 -3.21 3.51 -15.05
C CYS A 68 -2.61 3.34 -13.67
N GLY A 69 -2.81 4.31 -12.77
CA GLY A 69 -2.27 4.28 -11.42
C GLY A 69 -0.80 4.68 -11.30
N SER A 70 -0.10 4.97 -12.41
CA SER A 70 1.32 5.36 -12.41
C SER A 70 1.56 6.63 -11.61
N SER A 71 2.63 6.64 -10.83
CA SER A 71 3.05 7.78 -10.00
C SER A 71 4.29 8.45 -10.57
N TYR A 72 4.31 9.78 -10.50
CA TYR A 72 5.35 10.65 -11.05
C TYR A 72 5.84 11.58 -9.95
N ARG A 73 7.17 11.72 -9.85
CA ARG A 73 7.83 12.67 -8.93
C ARG A 73 7.72 14.09 -9.47
N ALA A 74 7.89 15.08 -8.60
CA ALA A 74 7.80 16.50 -8.94
C ALA A 74 8.68 16.87 -10.16
N ILE A 75 9.95 16.47 -10.17
CA ILE A 75 10.86 16.75 -11.29
C ILE A 75 10.37 16.17 -12.63
N THR A 76 9.86 14.94 -12.63
CA THR A 76 9.31 14.30 -13.83
C THR A 76 8.03 15.00 -14.28
N MET A 77 7.19 15.42 -13.33
CA MET A 77 5.97 16.16 -13.65
C MET A 77 6.29 17.52 -14.27
N ARG A 78 7.34 18.21 -13.81
CA ARG A 78 7.85 19.45 -14.41
C ARG A 78 8.19 19.24 -15.89
N SER A 79 8.91 18.17 -16.21
CA SER A 79 9.22 17.84 -17.61
C SER A 79 7.98 17.54 -18.44
N ILE A 80 7.00 16.80 -17.90
CA ILE A 80 5.74 16.49 -18.60
C ILE A 80 4.95 17.76 -18.92
N ILE A 81 4.85 18.67 -17.94
CA ILE A 81 4.16 19.95 -18.11
C ILE A 81 4.90 20.82 -19.12
N HIS A 82 6.23 20.93 -19.02
CA HIS A 82 7.02 21.72 -19.97
C HIS A 82 6.88 21.19 -21.40
N SER A 83 6.96 19.87 -21.61
CA SER A 83 6.71 19.27 -22.93
C SER A 83 5.30 19.57 -23.44
N CYS A 84 4.28 19.52 -22.58
CA CYS A 84 2.91 19.84 -22.96
C CYS A 84 2.74 21.32 -23.34
N ILE A 85 3.35 22.23 -22.59
CA ILE A 85 3.31 23.67 -22.87
C ILE A 85 4.04 23.95 -24.19
N SER A 86 5.26 23.42 -24.37
CA SER A 86 6.03 23.59 -25.61
C SER A 86 5.33 23.01 -26.85
N SER A 87 4.59 21.91 -26.70
CA SER A 87 3.76 21.36 -27.79
C SER A 87 2.48 22.16 -28.04
N SER A 88 1.93 22.84 -27.03
CA SER A 88 0.72 23.64 -27.16
C SER A 88 0.98 25.02 -27.78
N THR A 89 2.22 25.53 -27.70
CA THR A 89 2.63 26.79 -28.39
C THR A 89 2.79 26.62 -29.90
N GLN A 90 2.66 25.40 -30.44
CA GLN A 90 2.68 25.16 -31.90
C GLN A 90 1.30 25.08 -32.56
N ILE A 91 0.21 25.36 -31.85
CA ILE A 91 -1.13 25.34 -32.45
C ILE A 91 -1.93 26.57 -31.99
N SER A 92 -1.88 27.60 -32.82
CA SER A 92 -2.82 28.73 -32.85
C SER A 92 -3.27 28.95 -34.31
N PRO A 93 -4.47 29.52 -34.54
CA PRO A 93 -5.36 29.12 -35.63
C PRO A 93 -5.07 29.78 -36.97
N THR A 94 -5.53 29.09 -38.00
CA THR A 94 -5.57 29.48 -39.41
C THR A 94 -6.39 30.74 -39.62
N GLU A 95 -5.78 31.81 -40.15
CA GLU A 95 -6.41 32.76 -41.08
C GLU A 95 -5.33 33.61 -41.80
N SER A 96 -5.32 33.48 -43.14
CA SER A 96 -5.14 34.53 -44.15
C SER A 96 -3.84 35.36 -44.27
N VAL A 97 -3.22 35.22 -45.45
CA VAL A 97 -2.60 36.26 -46.31
C VAL A 97 -1.10 36.62 -46.13
N GLU A 98 -0.39 36.37 -47.24
CA GLU A 98 0.81 36.99 -47.85
C GLU A 98 2.01 37.56 -47.05
N VAL A 99 3.17 37.01 -47.44
CA VAL A 99 4.40 37.69 -47.94
C VAL A 99 5.41 38.28 -46.94
N SER A 100 6.66 37.83 -47.17
CA SER A 100 7.97 38.45 -46.90
C SER A 100 8.69 38.24 -45.56
N ARG A 101 9.99 37.98 -45.74
CA ARG A 101 11.09 37.67 -44.80
C ARG A 101 11.79 38.99 -44.36
N PRO A 102 12.87 38.95 -43.56
CA PRO A 102 12.97 38.98 -42.09
C PRO A 102 13.55 40.32 -41.55
N SER A 103 13.60 40.51 -40.21
CA SER A 103 14.78 41.01 -39.43
C SER A 103 14.46 41.91 -38.21
N GLN A 104 15.20 41.64 -37.12
CA GLN A 104 15.82 42.59 -36.16
C GLN A 104 15.01 43.32 -35.06
N THR A 105 15.37 42.99 -33.81
CA THR A 105 15.77 43.84 -32.67
C THR A 105 15.12 45.22 -32.42
N SER A 106 14.44 45.39 -31.27
CA SER A 106 14.89 46.24 -30.12
C SER A 106 13.75 46.79 -29.23
N LEU A 107 13.93 46.58 -27.91
CA LEU A 107 13.81 47.51 -26.76
C LEU A 107 12.50 48.23 -26.35
N THR A 108 12.38 48.36 -25.01
CA THR A 108 11.48 49.14 -24.14
C THR A 108 10.10 48.51 -23.86
N HIS A 109 9.72 48.19 -22.60
CA HIS A 109 9.64 49.07 -21.44
C HIS A 109 10.05 48.38 -20.11
N GLN A 110 10.97 49.01 -19.39
CA GLN A 110 11.02 49.01 -17.92
C GLN A 110 10.12 50.14 -17.42
N LEU A 111 9.29 49.85 -16.43
CA LEU A 111 8.95 50.67 -15.25
C LEU A 111 7.60 50.18 -14.71
N ASP A 112 7.65 49.24 -13.74
CA ASP A 112 6.65 49.07 -12.67
C ASP A 112 7.00 47.82 -11.84
N SER A 113 8.00 47.94 -10.98
CA SER A 113 8.31 46.90 -9.97
C SER A 113 8.83 47.54 -8.69
N LEU A 114 7.95 48.24 -7.99
CA LEU A 114 8.14 48.62 -6.58
C LEU A 114 6.87 48.47 -5.73
N GLY A 115 5.79 47.86 -6.26
CA GLY A 115 4.51 47.69 -5.52
C GLY A 115 4.22 46.30 -4.96
N SER A 116 4.93 45.24 -5.39
CA SER A 116 4.43 43.86 -5.24
C SER A 116 4.86 43.12 -3.97
N GLN A 117 5.79 43.65 -3.16
CA GLN A 117 6.22 42.99 -1.90
C GLN A 117 5.32 43.32 -0.68
N SER A 118 4.52 44.38 -0.75
CA SER A 118 3.66 44.80 0.37
C SER A 118 2.40 43.93 0.52
N GLY A 119 1.88 43.40 -0.60
CA GLY A 119 0.66 42.58 -0.61
C GLY A 119 0.80 41.21 0.06
N ASP A 120 1.96 40.55 -0.10
CA ASP A 120 2.21 39.22 0.48
C ASP A 120 2.35 39.26 2.00
N VAL A 121 2.98 40.31 2.55
CA VAL A 121 3.11 40.49 4.01
C VAL A 121 1.76 40.77 4.65
N GLN A 122 0.92 41.61 4.01
CA GLN A 122 -0.41 41.91 4.52
C GLN A 122 -1.35 40.70 4.46
N SER A 123 -1.24 39.88 3.41
CA SER A 123 -1.98 38.61 3.29
C SER A 123 -1.60 37.63 4.41
N LEU A 124 -0.31 37.53 4.74
CA LEU A 124 0.19 36.68 5.82
C LEU A 124 -0.32 37.13 7.20
N LEU A 125 -0.34 38.45 7.47
CA LEU A 125 -0.86 39.01 8.71
C LEU A 125 -2.36 38.73 8.89
N ASN A 126 -3.15 38.88 7.83
CA ASN A 126 -4.57 38.57 7.84
C ASN A 126 -4.82 37.07 8.12
N MET A 127 -3.99 36.19 7.55
CA MET A 127 -4.08 34.75 7.80
C MET A 127 -3.72 34.38 9.24
N ILE A 128 -2.67 34.98 9.81
CA ILE A 128 -2.29 34.76 11.21
C ILE A 128 -3.40 35.23 12.15
N GLN A 129 -4.01 36.38 11.86
CA GLN A 129 -5.12 36.89 12.66
C GLN A 129 -6.34 35.95 12.61
N HIS A 130 -6.69 35.46 11.42
CA HIS A 130 -7.77 34.49 11.24
C HIS A 130 -7.52 33.18 12.02
N LEU A 131 -6.32 32.61 11.90
CA LEU A 131 -5.96 31.38 12.60
C LEU A 131 -5.93 31.56 14.12
N THR A 132 -5.54 32.74 14.59
CA THR A 132 -5.55 33.06 16.03
C THR A 132 -6.98 33.09 16.57
N GLN A 133 -7.91 33.67 15.80
CA GLN A 133 -9.32 33.72 16.17
C GLN A 133 -9.97 32.33 16.16
N GLU A 134 -9.65 31.47 15.18
CA GLU A 134 -10.12 30.08 15.16
C GLU A 134 -9.59 29.27 16.36
N LEU A 135 -8.34 29.50 16.76
CA LEU A 135 -7.75 28.82 17.91
C LEU A 135 -8.44 29.24 19.22
N GLU A 136 -8.79 30.51 19.38
CA GLU A 136 -9.55 30.99 20.54
C GLU A 136 -10.96 30.42 20.56
N ALA A 137 -11.65 30.40 19.41
CA ALA A 137 -12.97 29.79 19.28
C ALA A 137 -12.95 28.30 19.66
N ALA A 138 -11.99 27.53 19.11
CA ALA A 138 -11.86 26.10 19.42
C ALA A 138 -11.52 25.84 20.90
N ARG A 139 -10.70 26.70 21.53
CA ARG A 139 -10.43 26.61 22.96
C ARG A 139 -11.68 26.84 23.80
N SER A 140 -12.52 27.80 23.42
CA SER A 140 -13.79 28.07 24.10
C SER A 140 -14.77 26.89 23.99
N GLU A 141 -14.85 26.25 22.82
CA GLU A 141 -15.72 25.10 22.59
C GLU A 141 -15.27 23.88 23.41
N ILE A 142 -13.95 23.63 23.49
CA ILE A 142 -13.40 22.57 24.34
C ILE A 142 -13.77 22.79 25.80
N GLU A 143 -13.73 24.03 26.29
CA GLU A 143 -14.09 24.33 27.68
C GLU A 143 -15.60 24.16 27.93
N GLN A 144 -16.45 24.56 26.98
CA GLN A 144 -17.90 24.28 27.05
C GLN A 144 -18.21 22.78 27.05
N LEU A 145 -17.52 21.99 26.23
CA LEU A 145 -17.70 20.55 26.21
C LEU A 145 -17.25 19.89 27.52
N ARG A 146 -16.16 20.39 28.12
CA ARG A 146 -15.68 19.92 29.43
C ARG A 146 -16.69 20.21 30.54
N THR A 147 -17.23 21.43 30.60
CA THR A 147 -18.25 21.81 31.60
C THR A 147 -19.53 20.99 31.43
N THR A 148 -19.99 20.80 30.18
CA THR A 148 -21.16 19.95 29.88
C THR A 148 -20.94 18.50 30.32
N THR A 149 -19.74 17.95 30.09
CA THR A 149 -19.40 16.58 30.51
C THR A 149 -19.43 16.44 32.02
N ILE A 150 -18.88 17.41 32.76
CA ILE A 150 -18.91 17.42 34.24
C ILE A 150 -20.35 17.52 34.74
N GLN A 151 -21.18 18.36 34.11
CA GLN A 151 -22.58 18.52 34.50
C GLN A 151 -23.40 17.23 34.28
N LEU A 152 -23.22 16.56 33.15
CA LEU A 152 -23.87 15.27 32.88
C LEU A 152 -23.40 14.19 33.85
N GLN A 153 -22.11 14.16 34.20
CA GLN A 153 -21.58 13.21 35.17
C GLN A 153 -22.13 13.45 36.57
N ASN A 154 -22.34 14.71 36.96
CA ASN A 154 -22.98 15.07 38.22
C ASN A 154 -24.48 14.71 38.23
N GLN A 155 -25.21 14.94 37.13
CA GLN A 155 -26.61 14.48 37.00
C GLN A 155 -26.73 12.96 37.16
N PHE A 156 -25.88 12.21 36.46
CA PHE A 156 -25.88 10.74 36.55
C PHE A 156 -25.56 10.24 37.96
N ASN A 157 -24.63 10.90 38.66
CA ASN A 157 -24.34 10.59 40.06
C ASN A 157 -25.54 10.91 40.97
N HIS A 158 -26.25 12.01 40.73
CA HIS A 158 -27.42 12.39 41.52
C HIS A 158 -28.58 11.40 41.35
N GLU A 159 -28.82 10.90 40.12
CA GLU A 159 -29.81 9.85 39.82
C GLU A 159 -29.48 8.49 40.49
N ARG A 160 -28.19 8.17 40.65
CA ARG A 160 -27.78 6.97 41.39
C ARG A 160 -28.00 7.10 42.90
N LEU A 161 -27.89 8.32 43.45
CA LEU A 161 -28.11 8.59 44.87
C LEU A 161 -29.61 8.65 45.24
N THR A 162 -30.47 9.18 44.36
CA THR A 162 -31.93 9.24 44.59
C THR A 162 -32.64 7.89 44.46
N ARG A 163 -32.06 6.91 43.73
CA ARG A 163 -32.61 5.54 43.64
C ARG A 163 -32.44 4.72 44.92
N ASN A 164 -31.60 5.16 45.86
CA ASN A 164 -31.29 4.41 47.08
C ASN A 164 -32.04 4.91 48.33
N GLN A 165 -33.08 5.74 48.19
CA GLN A 165 -33.89 6.17 49.32
C GLN A 165 -35.11 5.23 49.53
N PRO A 166 -35.34 4.69 50.74
CA PRO A 166 -36.51 3.87 51.02
C PRO A 166 -37.77 4.74 51.07
N THR A 167 -38.75 4.44 50.21
CA THR A 167 -40.10 5.02 50.27
C THR A 167 -40.91 4.33 51.39
N PRO A 168 -41.76 5.07 52.14
CA PRO A 168 -42.56 4.50 53.22
C PRO A 168 -43.75 3.68 52.68
N PRO A 169 -44.36 2.79 53.49
CA PRO A 169 -45.32 1.82 53.00
C PRO A 169 -46.69 2.50 52.80
N VAL A 170 -47.29 2.30 51.62
CA VAL A 170 -48.71 2.60 51.40
C VAL A 170 -49.43 1.29 51.10
N ILE A 171 -50.56 1.19 51.78
CA ILE A 171 -51.39 0.02 52.04
C ILE A 171 -52.04 -0.52 50.76
N THR A 172 -52.19 -1.84 50.77
CA THR A 172 -52.98 -2.74 49.92
C THR A 172 -54.25 -2.14 49.33
N ASN A 173 -54.48 -2.33 48.03
CA ASN A 173 -55.83 -2.62 47.56
C ASN A 173 -55.83 -3.52 46.32
N THR A 174 -56.65 -4.56 46.42
CA THR A 174 -56.93 -5.62 45.46
C THR A 174 -57.65 -5.13 44.20
N GLN A 175 -57.21 -5.55 43.01
CA GLN A 175 -58.09 -5.92 41.90
C GLN A 175 -57.33 -6.79 40.86
N PRO A 176 -58.00 -7.77 40.21
CA PRO A 176 -57.36 -8.71 39.31
C PRO A 176 -57.31 -8.15 37.89
N SER A 177 -56.16 -8.24 37.22
CA SER A 177 -56.04 -7.88 35.80
C SER A 177 -55.29 -8.96 35.03
N PHE A 178 -56.06 -9.63 34.18
CA PHE A 178 -55.74 -10.26 32.90
C PHE A 178 -54.28 -10.65 32.61
N ASP A 179 -54.09 -11.97 32.47
CA ASP A 179 -52.92 -12.60 31.83
C ASP A 179 -52.73 -12.10 30.39
N ILE A 180 -51.64 -11.39 30.16
CA ILE A 180 -51.03 -11.23 28.85
C ILE A 180 -49.63 -11.85 28.93
N PRO A 181 -49.31 -12.91 28.17
CA PRO A 181 -47.95 -13.42 28.11
C PRO A 181 -47.06 -12.37 27.44
N GLY A 182 -46.33 -11.59 28.24
CA GLY A 182 -45.33 -10.66 27.74
C GLY A 182 -44.17 -11.43 27.07
N PRO A 183 -43.61 -10.94 25.96
CA PRO A 183 -42.42 -11.54 25.37
C PRO A 183 -41.31 -11.47 26.41
N THR A 184 -40.72 -12.62 26.76
CA THR A 184 -39.57 -12.69 27.66
C THR A 184 -38.52 -11.68 27.20
N PRO A 185 -38.14 -10.68 28.02
CA PRO A 185 -37.06 -9.79 27.65
C PRO A 185 -35.80 -10.64 27.67
N THR A 186 -35.27 -10.94 26.48
CA THR A 186 -33.93 -11.50 26.33
C THR A 186 -32.99 -10.55 27.05
N ALA A 187 -32.58 -10.91 28.27
CA ALA A 187 -31.73 -10.06 29.08
C ALA A 187 -30.49 -9.74 28.26
N SER A 188 -30.27 -8.45 27.98
CA SER A 188 -29.08 -7.97 27.30
C SER A 188 -27.85 -8.61 27.94
N PRO A 189 -26.88 -9.11 27.16
CA PRO A 189 -25.75 -9.91 27.67
C PRO A 189 -24.85 -9.18 28.69
N TRP A 190 -25.13 -7.89 28.89
CA TRP A 190 -24.48 -6.98 29.82
C TRP A 190 -25.06 -7.00 31.24
N TYR A 191 -26.21 -7.64 31.47
CA TYR A 191 -26.84 -7.71 32.80
C TYR A 191 -26.23 -8.79 33.71
N ASN A 192 -25.53 -9.78 33.12
CA ASN A 192 -24.92 -10.87 33.86
C ASN A 192 -23.41 -10.59 34.12
N PRO A 193 -22.99 -10.31 35.37
CA PRO A 193 -21.60 -9.98 35.69
C PRO A 193 -20.61 -11.12 35.36
N ASP A 194 -21.03 -12.39 35.44
CA ASP A 194 -20.19 -13.52 35.05
C ASP A 194 -20.02 -13.63 33.53
N GLN A 195 -21.05 -13.31 32.75
CA GLN A 195 -20.95 -13.25 31.29
C GLN A 195 -19.99 -12.15 30.85
N VAL A 196 -20.06 -10.97 31.48
CA VAL A 196 -19.14 -9.86 31.25
C VAL A 196 -17.69 -10.25 31.63
N ARG A 197 -17.51 -10.94 32.76
CA ARG A 197 -16.19 -11.43 33.18
C ARG A 197 -15.59 -12.43 32.18
N ARG A 198 -16.36 -13.42 31.73
CA ARG A 198 -15.92 -14.38 30.69
C ARG A 198 -15.53 -13.70 29.39
N LEU A 199 -16.31 -12.70 28.96
CA LEU A 199 -16.00 -11.93 27.76
C LEU A 199 -14.69 -11.15 27.92
N LYS A 200 -14.49 -10.52 29.08
CA LYS A 200 -13.24 -9.79 29.41
C LYS A 200 -12.04 -10.73 29.40
N GLU A 201 -12.14 -11.91 30.02
CA GLU A 201 -11.09 -12.95 30.02
C GLU A 201 -10.74 -13.39 28.59
N SER A 202 -11.74 -13.69 27.75
CA SER A 202 -11.52 -14.05 26.34
C SER A 202 -10.81 -12.93 25.56
N LEU A 203 -11.23 -11.68 25.73
CA LEU A 203 -10.58 -10.53 25.07
C LEU A 203 -9.13 -10.33 25.54
N MET A 204 -8.85 -10.54 26.83
CA MET A 204 -7.49 -10.48 27.38
C MET A 204 -6.63 -11.61 26.80
N GLN A 205 -7.15 -12.83 26.74
CA GLN A 205 -6.43 -13.98 26.16
C GLN A 205 -6.11 -13.75 24.68
N GLN A 206 -7.08 -13.23 23.92
CA GLN A 206 -6.88 -12.90 22.50
C GLN A 206 -5.87 -11.76 22.30
N ARG A 207 -5.83 -10.76 23.19
CA ARG A 207 -4.78 -9.72 23.19
C ARG A 207 -3.41 -10.33 23.45
N GLN A 208 -3.31 -11.22 24.44
CA GLN A 208 -2.05 -11.86 24.79
C GLN A 208 -1.51 -12.73 23.65
N GLN A 209 -2.38 -13.50 22.99
CA GLN A 209 -2.01 -14.30 21.83
C GLN A 209 -1.52 -13.42 20.67
N ARG A 210 -2.21 -12.30 20.38
CA ARG A 210 -1.73 -11.34 19.36
C ARG A 210 -0.41 -10.69 19.73
N ARG A 211 -0.16 -10.45 21.03
CA ARG A 211 1.11 -9.89 21.52
C ARG A 211 2.26 -10.88 21.27
N GLN A 212 2.06 -12.16 21.62
CA GLN A 212 3.05 -13.22 21.38
C GLN A 212 3.36 -13.35 19.89
N GLN A 213 2.34 -13.41 19.03
CA GLN A 213 2.53 -13.47 17.57
C GLN A 213 3.32 -12.27 17.02
N ARG A 214 3.10 -11.06 17.57
CA ARG A 214 3.87 -9.86 17.20
C ARG A 214 5.32 -9.93 17.68
N GLN A 215 5.55 -10.45 18.88
CA GLN A 215 6.89 -10.66 19.42
C GLN A 215 7.68 -11.68 18.59
N GLU A 216 7.06 -12.81 18.23
CA GLU A 216 7.66 -13.81 17.34
C GLU A 216 7.94 -13.26 15.94
N ALA A 217 7.05 -12.43 15.39
CA ALA A 217 7.27 -11.78 14.11
C ALA A 217 8.44 -10.78 14.17
N ALA A 218 8.56 -10.02 15.26
CA ALA A 218 9.66 -9.09 15.47
C ALA A 218 11.00 -9.83 15.68
N ALA A 219 11.00 -10.90 16.47
CA ALA A 219 12.18 -11.73 16.71
C ALA A 219 12.75 -12.29 15.40
N ARG A 220 11.89 -12.74 14.49
CA ARG A 220 12.31 -13.22 13.16
C ARG A 220 13.03 -12.17 12.30
N ILE A 221 12.77 -10.88 12.50
CA ILE A 221 13.48 -9.81 11.77
C ILE A 221 14.91 -9.64 12.31
N LEU A 222 15.11 -9.93 13.60
CA LEU A 222 16.41 -9.82 14.27
C LEU A 222 17.26 -11.08 14.15
N GLN A 223 16.67 -12.19 13.70
CA GLN A 223 17.40 -13.42 13.42
C GLN A 223 18.31 -13.25 12.20
N PRO A 224 19.48 -13.89 12.17
CA PRO A 224 20.32 -13.89 10.98
C PRO A 224 19.53 -14.48 9.79
N PRO A 225 19.79 -14.01 8.55
CA PRO A 225 19.19 -14.61 7.38
C PRO A 225 19.48 -16.11 7.34
N SER A 226 18.45 -16.92 7.21
CA SER A 226 18.59 -18.37 7.04
C SER A 226 19.52 -18.69 5.87
N GLU A 227 20.37 -19.70 6.03
CA GLU A 227 21.24 -20.20 4.97
C GLU A 227 20.44 -20.72 3.76
N ASN A 228 19.20 -21.17 4.01
CA ASN A 228 18.28 -21.69 2.99
C ASN A 228 17.41 -20.60 2.36
N GLN A 229 17.99 -19.43 2.02
CA GLN A 229 17.25 -18.36 1.34
C GLN A 229 16.60 -18.88 0.05
N GLY A 230 15.27 -18.80 -0.02
CA GLY A 230 14.56 -19.26 -1.21
C GLY A 230 13.08 -19.48 -0.97
N PHE A 231 12.43 -19.96 -2.01
CA PHE A 231 10.99 -20.14 -2.05
C PHE A 231 10.65 -21.49 -2.65
N LYS A 232 9.60 -22.13 -2.13
CA LYS A 232 9.16 -23.43 -2.60
C LYS A 232 7.66 -23.47 -2.77
N TYR A 233 7.21 -24.13 -3.83
CA TYR A 233 5.82 -24.55 -3.94
C TYR A 233 5.63 -25.87 -3.21
N ILE A 234 4.63 -25.90 -2.33
CA ILE A 234 4.12 -27.14 -1.73
C ILE A 234 2.81 -27.48 -2.45
N TYR A 235 2.75 -28.70 -2.97
CA TYR A 235 1.59 -29.20 -3.69
C TYR A 235 0.74 -30.08 -2.78
N LEU A 236 -0.55 -29.74 -2.66
CA LEU A 236 -1.51 -30.54 -1.91
C LEU A 236 -2.58 -31.12 -2.84
N PRO A 237 -3.01 -32.37 -2.61
CA PRO A 237 -4.16 -32.93 -3.29
C PRO A 237 -5.44 -32.24 -2.83
N THR A 238 -6.35 -31.99 -3.78
CA THR A 238 -7.67 -31.43 -3.50
C THR A 238 -8.74 -32.25 -4.20
N LYS A 239 -9.82 -32.60 -3.48
CA LYS A 239 -10.96 -33.33 -4.07
C LYS A 239 -11.77 -32.49 -5.05
N ALA A 240 -11.80 -31.18 -4.84
CA ALA A 240 -12.51 -30.22 -5.68
C ALA A 240 -11.82 -28.87 -5.61
N ARG A 241 -11.90 -28.11 -6.70
CA ARG A 241 -11.44 -26.74 -6.75
C ARG A 241 -12.37 -25.86 -5.92
N VAL A 242 -11.80 -25.14 -4.97
CA VAL A 242 -12.55 -24.18 -4.14
C VAL A 242 -12.02 -22.76 -4.36
N PRO A 243 -12.88 -21.73 -4.22
CA PRO A 243 -12.42 -20.34 -4.28
C PRO A 243 -11.26 -20.10 -3.31
N ILE A 244 -10.26 -19.31 -3.73
CA ILE A 244 -9.03 -19.07 -2.94
C ILE A 244 -9.36 -18.53 -1.53
N GLY A 245 -10.38 -17.67 -1.41
CA GLY A 245 -10.85 -17.17 -0.11
C GLY A 245 -11.35 -18.28 0.81
N GLN A 246 -12.09 -19.25 0.28
CA GLN A 246 -12.55 -20.42 1.06
C GLN A 246 -11.37 -21.32 1.44
N LEU A 247 -10.42 -21.54 0.53
CA LEU A 247 -9.22 -22.31 0.85
C LEU A 247 -8.43 -21.66 1.98
N ARG A 248 -8.22 -20.34 1.92
CA ARG A 248 -7.58 -19.57 3.00
C ARG A 248 -8.33 -19.70 4.34
N SER A 249 -9.66 -19.77 4.32
CA SER A 249 -10.43 -20.05 5.53
C SER A 249 -10.22 -21.48 6.05
N ARG A 250 -10.12 -22.49 5.17
CA ARG A 250 -9.84 -23.87 5.56
C ARG A 250 -8.42 -24.02 6.12
N LEU A 251 -7.43 -23.40 5.50
CA LEU A 251 -6.04 -23.39 6.00
C LEU A 251 -5.96 -22.77 7.40
N ARG A 252 -6.68 -21.67 7.67
CA ARG A 252 -6.76 -21.10 9.03
C ARG A 252 -7.38 -22.05 10.05
N LYS A 253 -8.39 -22.84 9.67
CA LYS A 253 -8.99 -23.84 10.56
C LYS A 253 -8.01 -24.97 10.90
N LEU A 254 -7.03 -25.21 10.04
CA LEU A 254 -5.92 -26.14 10.27
C LEU A 254 -4.73 -25.48 10.99
N ASP A 255 -4.92 -24.29 11.57
CA ASP A 255 -3.88 -23.52 12.25
C ASP A 255 -2.67 -23.16 11.37
N ILE A 256 -2.92 -22.99 10.07
CA ILE A 256 -1.89 -22.55 9.10
C ILE A 256 -1.92 -21.04 8.98
N ASN A 257 -0.76 -20.41 9.15
CA ASN A 257 -0.63 -18.96 9.07
C ASN A 257 -0.69 -18.47 7.61
N ASN A 258 -1.86 -17.95 7.21
CA ASN A 258 -2.09 -17.39 5.87
C ASN A 258 -1.14 -16.25 5.47
N ASN A 259 -0.54 -15.53 6.43
CA ASN A 259 0.40 -14.45 6.14
C ASN A 259 1.75 -14.95 5.64
N ARG A 260 2.09 -16.22 5.92
CA ARG A 260 3.33 -16.86 5.46
C ARG A 260 3.17 -17.54 4.09
N ILE A 261 1.94 -17.64 3.59
CA ILE A 261 1.64 -18.15 2.25
C ILE A 261 1.62 -16.97 1.26
N LEU A 262 2.59 -16.95 0.36
CA LEU A 262 2.84 -15.87 -0.58
C LEU A 262 1.86 -15.89 -1.76
N ASP A 263 1.58 -17.07 -2.29
CA ASP A 263 0.66 -17.29 -3.42
C ASP A 263 -0.12 -18.60 -3.27
N ILE A 264 -1.30 -18.65 -3.87
CA ILE A 264 -2.16 -19.84 -3.96
C ILE A 264 -2.73 -19.91 -5.37
N HIS A 265 -2.45 -21.00 -6.08
CA HIS A 265 -3.08 -21.27 -7.36
C HIS A 265 -3.31 -22.77 -7.59
N TYR A 266 -4.10 -23.09 -8.62
CA TYR A 266 -4.41 -24.46 -9.01
C TYR A 266 -3.66 -24.80 -10.30
N PRO A 267 -2.52 -25.53 -10.24
CA PRO A 267 -1.81 -25.97 -11.43
C PRO A 267 -2.57 -27.06 -12.20
N ASP A 268 -3.40 -27.86 -11.52
CA ASP A 268 -4.26 -28.91 -12.08
C ASP A 268 -5.62 -28.95 -11.34
N ARG A 269 -6.59 -29.73 -11.84
CA ARG A 269 -7.95 -29.84 -11.28
C ARG A 269 -7.98 -30.29 -9.82
N ASN A 270 -7.07 -31.20 -9.46
CA ASN A 270 -7.03 -31.85 -8.15
C ASN A 270 -5.76 -31.53 -7.35
N VAL A 271 -5.06 -30.46 -7.70
CA VAL A 271 -3.83 -30.04 -7.03
C VAL A 271 -3.90 -28.56 -6.74
N VAL A 272 -3.55 -28.18 -5.52
CA VAL A 272 -3.29 -26.79 -5.15
C VAL A 272 -1.82 -26.59 -4.87
N ALA A 273 -1.28 -25.47 -5.36
CA ALA A 273 0.08 -25.03 -5.12
C ALA A 273 0.06 -23.89 -4.09
N LEU A 274 0.84 -24.04 -3.01
CA LEU A 274 1.08 -23.00 -2.01
C LEU A 274 2.52 -22.53 -2.11
N LEU A 275 2.74 -21.24 -2.37
CA LEU A 275 4.08 -20.65 -2.37
C LEU A 275 4.46 -20.20 -0.96
N VAL A 276 5.60 -20.67 -0.46
CA VAL A 276 6.13 -20.31 0.87
C VAL A 276 7.63 -20.04 0.83
N HIS A 277 8.13 -19.34 1.85
CA HIS A 277 9.56 -19.24 2.11
C HIS A 277 10.10 -20.58 2.63
N ASN A 278 11.33 -20.93 2.28
CA ASN A 278 11.94 -22.20 2.66
C ASN A 278 11.91 -22.46 4.17
N ASP A 279 12.21 -21.46 5.00
CA ASP A 279 12.14 -21.54 6.48
C ASP A 279 10.76 -21.87 7.05
N TYR A 280 9.69 -21.74 6.26
CA TYR A 280 8.34 -22.14 6.68
C TYR A 280 7.95 -23.53 6.17
N THR A 281 8.76 -24.15 5.31
CA THR A 281 8.40 -25.40 4.65
C THR A 281 8.18 -26.50 5.68
N ASP A 282 9.12 -26.71 6.60
CA ASP A 282 9.05 -27.82 7.56
C ASP A 282 7.95 -27.62 8.60
N GLU A 283 7.72 -26.39 9.04
CA GLU A 283 6.60 -26.02 9.90
C GLU A 283 5.26 -26.30 9.20
N LEU A 284 5.11 -25.87 7.94
CA LEU A 284 3.91 -26.11 7.14
C LEU A 284 3.69 -27.61 6.89
N ARG A 285 4.75 -28.36 6.57
CA ARG A 285 4.68 -29.82 6.39
C ARG A 285 4.23 -30.50 7.67
N SER A 286 4.82 -30.13 8.81
CA SER A 286 4.46 -30.67 10.12
C SER A 286 2.98 -30.41 10.47
N HIS A 287 2.49 -29.20 10.22
CA HIS A 287 1.08 -28.86 10.41
C HIS A 287 0.16 -29.71 9.52
N LEU A 288 0.49 -29.87 8.24
CA LEU A 288 -0.31 -30.68 7.31
C LEU A 288 -0.30 -32.17 7.67
N GLN A 289 0.87 -32.69 8.07
CA GLN A 289 1.03 -34.09 8.48
C GLN A 289 0.26 -34.39 9.77
N ARG A 290 0.19 -33.45 10.72
CA ARG A 290 -0.65 -33.55 11.93
C ARG A 290 -2.11 -33.86 11.60
N PHE A 291 -2.62 -33.35 10.48
CA PHE A 291 -3.98 -33.61 9.99
C PHE A 291 -4.06 -34.70 8.92
N LYS A 292 -3.01 -35.53 8.77
CA LYS A 292 -2.91 -36.64 7.80
C LYS A 292 -3.09 -36.20 6.34
N VAL A 293 -2.72 -34.96 6.02
CA VAL A 293 -2.72 -34.48 4.63
C VAL A 293 -1.44 -34.95 3.94
N THR A 294 -1.57 -35.84 2.95
CA THR A 294 -0.45 -36.32 2.14
C THR A 294 -0.04 -35.25 1.13
N LEU A 295 1.23 -34.83 1.16
CA LEU A 295 1.79 -33.91 0.18
C LEU A 295 2.10 -34.62 -1.13
N LYS A 296 2.09 -33.86 -2.23
CA LYS A 296 2.45 -34.37 -3.56
C LYS A 296 3.84 -33.85 -3.93
N ASP A 297 4.88 -34.40 -3.31
CA ASP A 297 6.26 -33.93 -3.50
C ASP A 297 6.77 -34.17 -4.94
N ASP A 298 6.27 -35.19 -5.64
CA ASP A 298 6.66 -35.53 -7.03
C ASP A 298 5.86 -34.79 -8.12
N PHE A 299 5.10 -33.76 -7.76
CA PHE A 299 4.30 -33.03 -8.75
C PHE A 299 5.18 -32.12 -9.62
N ASN A 300 5.26 -32.42 -10.91
CA ASN A 300 5.89 -31.55 -11.90
C ASN A 300 4.84 -30.63 -12.57
N PRO A 301 4.88 -29.30 -12.36
CA PRO A 301 3.92 -28.37 -12.97
C PRO A 301 4.06 -28.22 -14.50
N CYS A 302 5.14 -28.74 -15.09
CA CYS A 302 5.44 -28.70 -16.52
C CYS A 302 5.25 -30.07 -17.20
N ASP A 303 4.65 -31.05 -16.51
CA ASP A 303 4.37 -32.37 -17.09
C ASP A 303 3.36 -32.25 -18.27
N PRO A 304 3.69 -32.77 -19.46
CA PRO A 304 2.80 -32.81 -20.62
C PRO A 304 1.38 -33.29 -20.32
N LYS A 305 1.25 -34.26 -19.39
CA LYS A 305 -0.02 -34.91 -19.02
C LYS A 305 -1.00 -33.96 -18.30
N LEU A 306 -0.52 -32.82 -17.82
CA LEU A 306 -1.37 -31.80 -17.20
C LEU A 306 -2.19 -31.02 -18.23
N LEU A 307 -1.71 -30.92 -19.47
CA LEU A 307 -2.41 -30.24 -20.55
C LEU A 307 -3.43 -31.19 -21.19
N ARG A 308 -4.68 -31.15 -20.69
CA ARG A 308 -5.79 -32.03 -21.12
C ARG A 308 -6.83 -31.33 -21.99
N ASP A 309 -6.44 -30.24 -22.62
CA ASP A 309 -7.32 -29.52 -23.54
C ASP A 309 -7.41 -30.32 -24.85
N PRO A 310 -8.63 -30.67 -25.32
CA PRO A 310 -8.79 -31.40 -26.58
C PRO A 310 -8.09 -30.74 -27.77
N GLN A 311 -7.89 -29.42 -27.76
CA GLN A 311 -7.19 -28.72 -28.83
C GLN A 311 -5.70 -29.11 -28.98
N TYR A 312 -5.11 -29.73 -27.96
CA TYR A 312 -3.72 -30.20 -27.96
C TYR A 312 -3.62 -31.73 -27.88
N ALA A 313 -4.71 -32.44 -28.20
CA ALA A 313 -4.73 -33.91 -28.16
C ALA A 313 -3.70 -34.52 -29.14
N ASP A 314 -3.51 -33.90 -30.30
CA ASP A 314 -2.60 -34.34 -31.35
C ASP A 314 -1.19 -33.74 -31.22
N ALA A 315 -0.96 -32.87 -30.24
CA ALA A 315 0.34 -32.22 -30.02
C ALA A 315 1.34 -33.21 -29.40
N SER A 316 2.61 -33.08 -29.78
CA SER A 316 3.70 -33.89 -29.22
C SER A 316 3.89 -33.60 -27.72
N ASP A 317 4.45 -34.56 -26.99
CA ASP A 317 4.73 -34.38 -25.56
C ASP A 317 5.68 -33.19 -25.30
N GLU A 318 6.60 -32.90 -26.21
CA GLU A 318 7.50 -31.75 -26.11
C GLU A 318 6.75 -30.42 -26.26
N GLU A 319 5.88 -30.29 -27.26
CA GLU A 319 5.03 -29.10 -27.43
C GLU A 319 4.12 -28.90 -26.22
N ARG A 320 3.55 -29.98 -25.68
CA ARG A 320 2.72 -29.95 -24.47
C ARG A 320 3.53 -29.56 -23.23
N ALA A 321 4.77 -30.02 -23.08
CA ALA A 321 5.68 -29.58 -22.02
C ALA A 321 5.96 -28.07 -22.13
N ASN A 322 6.25 -27.58 -23.33
CA ASN A 322 6.52 -26.17 -23.59
C ASN A 322 5.31 -25.28 -23.27
N LEU A 323 4.11 -25.71 -23.67
CA LEU A 323 2.86 -25.04 -23.31
C LEU A 323 2.59 -25.08 -21.80
N ALA A 324 2.82 -26.22 -21.14
CA ALA A 324 2.69 -26.35 -19.69
C ALA A 324 3.65 -25.41 -18.95
N PHE A 325 4.90 -25.29 -19.43
CA PHE A 325 5.89 -24.35 -18.93
C PHE A 325 5.44 -22.89 -19.13
N MET A 326 4.95 -22.53 -20.31
CA MET A 326 4.35 -21.22 -20.58
C MET A 326 3.21 -20.89 -19.61
N HIS A 327 2.32 -21.84 -19.33
CA HIS A 327 1.25 -21.67 -18.34
C HIS A 327 1.80 -21.53 -16.92
N HIS A 328 2.85 -22.27 -16.56
CA HIS A 328 3.54 -22.14 -15.28
C HIS A 328 4.12 -20.71 -15.10
N CYS A 329 4.84 -20.19 -16.09
CA CYS A 329 5.37 -18.82 -16.08
C CYS A 329 4.24 -17.79 -15.94
N ASN A 330 3.16 -17.93 -16.71
CA ASN A 330 1.99 -17.05 -16.62
C ASN A 330 1.35 -17.04 -15.22
N ARG A 331 1.27 -18.21 -14.55
CA ARG A 331 0.78 -18.30 -13.16
C ARG A 331 1.71 -17.56 -12.20
N MET A 332 3.02 -17.73 -12.36
CA MET A 332 4.03 -17.02 -11.56
C MET A 332 3.93 -15.49 -11.74
N GLU A 333 3.79 -15.01 -12.97
CA GLU A 333 3.62 -13.58 -13.23
C GLU A 333 2.37 -13.01 -12.55
N ARG A 334 1.27 -13.77 -12.59
CA ARG A 334 0.04 -13.40 -11.87
C ARG A 334 0.26 -13.38 -10.37
N ALA A 335 0.94 -14.38 -9.80
CA ALA A 335 1.28 -14.42 -8.38
C ALA A 335 2.05 -13.16 -7.96
N LEU A 336 3.06 -12.75 -8.73
CA LEU A 336 3.87 -11.55 -8.47
C LEU A 336 3.05 -10.25 -8.47
N LYS A 337 1.86 -10.20 -9.10
CA LYS A 337 0.98 -9.02 -9.04
C LYS A 337 0.36 -8.84 -7.64
N PHE A 338 0.15 -9.93 -6.91
CA PHE A 338 -0.54 -9.93 -5.62
C PHE A 338 0.38 -10.12 -4.41
N ILE A 339 1.58 -10.66 -4.61
CA ILE A 339 2.60 -10.75 -3.55
C ILE A 339 3.00 -9.33 -3.12
N ARG A 340 3.10 -9.14 -1.79
CA ARG A 340 3.46 -7.85 -1.19
C ARG A 340 4.87 -7.42 -1.59
N THR A 341 5.05 -6.12 -1.85
CA THR A 341 6.28 -5.49 -2.33
C THR A 341 7.56 -5.94 -1.63
N PRO A 342 7.64 -6.05 -0.27
CA PRO A 342 8.88 -6.42 0.40
C PRO A 342 9.44 -7.78 -0.02
N VAL A 343 8.57 -8.76 -0.30
CA VAL A 343 8.97 -10.14 -0.63
C VAL A 343 8.87 -10.42 -2.13
N LYS A 344 8.06 -9.65 -2.86
CA LYS A 344 7.82 -9.79 -4.32
C LYS A 344 9.11 -9.85 -5.13
N PHE A 345 10.05 -8.94 -4.87
CA PHE A 345 11.31 -8.88 -5.63
C PHE A 345 12.24 -10.05 -5.31
N ALA A 346 12.21 -10.58 -4.10
CA ALA A 346 12.97 -11.77 -3.74
C ALA A 346 12.41 -13.01 -4.46
N VAL A 347 11.08 -13.18 -4.49
CA VAL A 347 10.42 -14.28 -5.21
C VAL A 347 10.72 -14.20 -6.71
N ALA A 348 10.59 -13.02 -7.32
CA ALA A 348 10.87 -12.83 -8.74
C ALA A 348 12.31 -13.21 -9.09
N ARG A 349 13.30 -12.73 -8.30
CA ARG A 349 14.72 -13.07 -8.53
C ARG A 349 15.03 -14.55 -8.34
N TYR A 350 14.29 -15.25 -7.48
CA TYR A 350 14.52 -16.68 -7.24
C TYR A 350 14.01 -17.55 -8.40
N PHE A 351 12.82 -17.25 -8.94
CA PHE A 351 12.21 -18.08 -9.98
C PHE A 351 12.50 -17.62 -11.42
N MET A 352 13.02 -16.40 -11.62
CA MET A 352 13.36 -15.94 -12.97
C MET A 352 14.82 -16.27 -13.32
N PRO A 353 15.08 -16.94 -14.46
CA PRO A 353 16.43 -17.18 -14.96
C PRO A 353 17.19 -15.88 -15.22
N LYS A 354 18.52 -15.91 -15.08
CA LYS A 354 19.40 -14.75 -15.37
C LYS A 354 19.53 -14.46 -16.88
N ASP A 355 19.04 -15.38 -17.70
CA ASP A 355 19.33 -15.53 -19.12
C ASP A 355 18.21 -14.97 -20.04
N GLY A 356 17.34 -14.14 -19.48
CA GLY A 356 16.81 -13.00 -20.24
C GLY A 356 15.57 -13.23 -21.10
N SER A 357 15.08 -14.46 -21.28
CA SER A 357 13.90 -14.76 -22.12
C SER A 357 12.58 -14.23 -21.52
N ALA A 358 12.47 -14.15 -20.20
CA ALA A 358 11.36 -13.47 -19.51
C ALA A 358 11.63 -11.98 -19.18
N SER A 359 12.84 -11.48 -19.49
CA SER A 359 13.31 -10.19 -18.98
C SER A 359 12.74 -8.96 -19.70
N ARG A 360 12.26 -9.08 -20.94
CA ARG A 360 11.81 -7.90 -21.72
C ARG A 360 10.54 -7.26 -21.18
N LEU A 361 9.60 -8.05 -20.64
CA LEU A 361 8.39 -7.55 -20.00
C LEU A 361 8.65 -7.04 -18.57
N TYR A 362 9.57 -7.68 -17.84
CA TYR A 362 9.95 -7.28 -16.48
C TYR A 362 10.79 -5.98 -16.45
N ARG A 363 11.78 -5.85 -17.34
CA ARG A 363 12.62 -4.66 -17.50
C ARG A 363 11.78 -3.42 -17.87
N ARG A 364 10.67 -3.64 -18.57
CA ARG A 364 9.70 -2.58 -18.95
C ARG A 364 8.71 -2.22 -17.84
N THR A 365 8.47 -3.11 -16.88
CA THR A 365 7.50 -2.91 -15.79
C THR A 365 8.14 -2.51 -14.45
N TYR A 366 9.40 -2.86 -14.19
CA TYR A 366 10.09 -2.58 -12.92
C TYR A 366 11.59 -2.23 -13.09
N PRO A 367 11.92 -1.00 -13.55
CA PRO A 367 13.30 -0.58 -13.81
C PRO A 367 14.17 -0.37 -12.54
N GLN A 368 13.58 -0.40 -11.34
CA GLN A 368 14.33 -0.17 -10.09
C GLN A 368 15.06 -1.39 -9.53
N ALA A 369 14.88 -2.58 -10.12
CA ALA A 369 15.54 -3.80 -9.68
C ALA A 369 17.05 -3.85 -10.02
N ASP A 370 17.50 -3.09 -11.03
CA ASP A 370 18.91 -3.12 -11.49
C ASP A 370 19.84 -2.22 -10.65
N VAL A 371 19.31 -1.15 -10.04
CA VAL A 371 20.17 -0.18 -9.31
C VAL A 371 20.72 -0.78 -8.00
N THR A 372 20.02 -1.76 -7.42
CA THR A 372 20.46 -2.44 -6.18
C THR A 372 21.31 -3.69 -6.44
N ALA A 373 21.39 -4.17 -7.69
CA ALA A 373 22.28 -5.26 -8.07
C ALA A 373 23.76 -4.85 -7.97
N ASN A 374 24.09 -3.63 -8.41
CA ASN A 374 25.48 -3.16 -8.42
C ASN A 374 26.01 -2.74 -7.04
N GLN A 375 25.16 -2.17 -6.17
CA GLN A 375 25.60 -1.70 -4.85
C GLN A 375 25.85 -2.81 -3.83
N ASN A 376 25.13 -3.94 -3.93
CA ASN A 376 25.39 -5.09 -3.07
C ASN A 376 26.54 -5.95 -3.59
N GLN A 377 26.83 -5.96 -4.91
CA GLN A 377 27.97 -6.71 -5.43
C GLN A 377 29.31 -6.00 -5.12
N ILE A 378 29.34 -4.66 -5.10
CA ILE A 378 30.53 -3.89 -4.71
C ILE A 378 30.83 -4.01 -3.20
N ARG A 379 29.81 -4.10 -2.33
CA ARG A 379 30.03 -4.27 -0.88
C ARG A 379 30.50 -5.66 -0.46
N TYR A 380 30.23 -6.70 -1.25
CA TYR A 380 30.66 -8.07 -0.94
C TYR A 380 32.09 -8.38 -1.40
N VAL A 381 32.60 -7.71 -2.44
CA VAL A 381 33.99 -7.93 -2.90
C VAL A 381 35.00 -7.15 -2.04
N SER A 382 34.63 -5.99 -1.47
CA SER A 382 35.53 -5.21 -0.61
C SER A 382 35.68 -5.74 0.82
N LYS A 383 34.89 -6.73 1.24
CA LYS A 383 34.96 -7.31 2.61
C LYS A 383 35.65 -8.68 2.69
N MET A 384 36.14 -9.20 1.56
CA MET A 384 36.93 -10.43 1.48
C MET A 384 38.41 -10.20 1.11
N ARG A 385 38.88 -8.95 1.12
CA ARG A 385 40.31 -8.61 1.06
C ARG A 385 40.64 -7.61 2.16
N THR A 386 40.86 -8.14 3.36
CA THR A 386 41.67 -7.57 4.46
C THR A 386 41.80 -8.66 5.50
#